data_AF-A0A842XTR7-F1
#
_entry.id   AF-A0A842XTR7-F1
#
_cell.length_a   1.000
_cell.length_b   1.000
_cell.length_c   1.000
_cell.angle_alpha   90.00
_cell.angle_beta   90.00
_cell.angle_gamma   90.00
#
_symmetry.space_group_name_H-M   'P 1'
#
loop_
_entity.id
_entity.type
_entity.pdbx_description
1 polymer ?
#
loop_
_entity_poly.entity_id
_entity_poly.type
_entity_poly.pdbx_seq_one_letter_code
_entity_poly.pdbx_strand_id
1 'polypeptide(L)'
;MTIVLELKCGDGGFRAHPLKDRWIYSGNSKILHVLSEDILTANVFGILKNLDPKVWLASFLQNACHFSREEFPYLYKDGNYSEFSVLLWHDLDQPPSRLEGPTQADVFIELRNAAILVECKGLAPLQKRVSTDDREGDPRFWWDQAVRSIVRGYFYTRKHFERKNFFFIVLSMNEKENTFTQYFNWRRLKEQVENRVLKDLELRDAFPKDYVDDICKKLSRQIRWVKWTDLKEALQKTSFNEKGGFKTQSQFCKDIVDYLELKTKLCSLMGTREFQV
;
A
#
# COMPACT_ATOMS: atom_id res chain seq x y z
N MET A 1 -14.82 4.86 -10.10
CA MET A 1 -14.58 5.77 -8.97
C MET A 1 -14.00 7.07 -9.50
N THR A 2 -14.61 8.22 -9.17
CA THR A 2 -14.07 9.53 -9.57
C THR A 2 -13.20 10.05 -8.43
N ILE A 3 -11.89 10.16 -8.68
CA ILE A 3 -10.92 10.58 -7.68
C ILE A 3 -10.63 12.07 -7.87
N VAL A 4 -10.73 12.84 -6.79
CA VAL A 4 -10.41 14.27 -6.80
C VAL A 4 -8.92 14.44 -6.50
N LEU A 5 -8.18 14.98 -7.46
CA LEU A 5 -6.78 15.36 -7.29
C LEU A 5 -6.73 16.71 -6.57
N GLU A 6 -6.00 16.77 -5.45
CA GLU A 6 -5.76 18.00 -4.70
C GLU A 6 -4.49 18.72 -5.20
N LEU A 7 -3.73 18.05 -6.06
CA LEU A 7 -2.56 18.56 -6.73
C LEU A 7 -2.95 19.06 -8.14
N LYS A 8 -2.82 20.36 -8.39
CA LYS A 8 -3.04 20.96 -9.71
C LYS A 8 -1.71 21.22 -10.40
N CYS A 9 -1.58 20.82 -11.67
CA CYS A 9 -0.42 21.14 -12.50
C CYS A 9 -0.41 22.64 -12.87
N GLY A 10 0.71 23.32 -12.68
CA GLY A 10 0.95 24.70 -13.14
C GLY A 10 2.40 24.89 -13.60
N ASP A 11 2.78 26.13 -13.95
CA ASP A 11 4.07 26.50 -14.58
C ASP A 11 5.34 26.25 -13.72
N GLY A 12 5.26 25.44 -12.67
CA GLY A 12 6.39 25.05 -11.83
C GLY A 12 6.19 23.74 -11.07
N GLY A 13 5.27 22.85 -11.50
CA GLY A 13 5.00 21.56 -10.85
C GLY A 13 3.57 21.40 -10.37
N PHE A 14 3.33 20.43 -9.49
CA PHE A 14 2.06 20.20 -8.85
C PHE A 14 1.96 21.02 -7.56
N ARG A 15 0.92 21.85 -7.44
CA ARG A 15 0.66 22.61 -6.21
C ARG A 15 -0.52 22.02 -5.46
N ALA A 16 -0.33 21.80 -4.16
CA ALA A 16 -1.43 21.48 -3.26
C ALA A 16 -2.42 22.65 -3.25
N HIS A 17 -3.70 22.36 -3.43
CA HIS A 17 -4.75 23.35 -3.22
C HIS A 17 -4.72 23.81 -1.75
N PRO A 18 -4.76 25.13 -1.48
CA PRO A 18 -4.93 25.61 -0.11
C PRO A 18 -6.30 25.14 0.39
N LEU A 19 -6.29 24.15 1.29
CA LEU A 19 -7.52 23.59 1.84
C LEU A 19 -8.20 24.64 2.72
N LYS A 20 -9.29 25.21 2.22
CA LYS A 20 -10.20 26.05 3.02
C LYS A 20 -11.14 25.20 3.88
N ASP A 21 -11.37 23.94 3.51
CA ASP A 21 -12.29 23.02 4.19
C ASP A 21 -11.71 21.59 4.27
N ARG A 22 -12.14 20.82 5.27
CA ARG A 22 -11.65 19.45 5.56
C ARG A 22 -12.30 18.36 4.69
N TRP A 23 -13.28 18.75 3.88
CA TRP A 23 -14.06 17.86 3.05
C TRP A 23 -14.02 18.30 1.59
N ILE A 24 -13.98 17.31 0.70
CA ILE A 24 -14.25 17.47 -0.71
C ILE A 24 -15.75 17.32 -0.92
N TYR A 25 -16.36 18.29 -1.60
CA TYR A 25 -17.79 18.35 -1.84
C TYR A 25 -18.14 18.06 -3.29
N SER A 26 -19.31 17.45 -3.52
CA SER A 26 -20.02 17.51 -4.80
C SER A 26 -21.39 18.12 -4.56
N GLY A 27 -21.63 19.27 -5.17
CA GLY A 27 -22.73 20.14 -4.76
C GLY A 27 -22.58 20.52 -3.28
N ASN A 28 -23.61 20.23 -2.48
CA ASN A 28 -23.64 20.51 -1.04
C ASN A 28 -23.26 19.29 -0.17
N SER A 29 -22.95 18.14 -0.77
CA SER A 29 -22.67 16.90 -0.05
C SER A 29 -21.18 16.73 0.18
N LYS A 30 -20.80 16.46 1.44
CA LYS A 30 -19.45 16.02 1.82
C LYS A 30 -19.24 14.62 1.26
N ILE A 31 -18.36 14.47 0.29
CA ILE A 31 -18.10 13.18 -0.36
C ILE A 31 -16.89 12.49 0.25
N LEU A 32 -15.80 13.23 0.45
CA LEU A 32 -14.55 12.60 0.92
C LEU A 32 -13.80 13.52 1.88
N HIS A 33 -13.27 12.95 2.95
CA HIS A 33 -12.41 13.68 3.86
C HIS A 33 -11.02 13.87 3.23
N VAL A 34 -10.40 15.02 3.40
CA VAL A 34 -9.08 15.35 2.80
C VAL A 34 -7.93 14.45 3.31
N LEU A 35 -8.14 13.73 4.41
CA LEU A 35 -7.22 12.71 4.94
C LEU A 35 -7.64 11.27 4.60
N SER A 36 -8.56 11.09 3.65
CA SER A 36 -8.91 9.77 3.12
C SER A 36 -7.69 9.11 2.48
N GLU A 37 -7.54 7.80 2.69
CA GLU A 37 -6.51 7.00 2.01
C GLU A 37 -6.57 7.12 0.50
N ASP A 38 -7.76 7.21 -0.10
CA ASP A 38 -7.90 7.33 -1.54
C ASP A 38 -7.27 8.62 -2.09
N ILE A 39 -7.48 9.74 -1.39
CA ILE A 39 -6.88 11.03 -1.78
C ILE A 39 -5.36 10.98 -1.61
N LEU A 40 -4.87 10.46 -0.49
CA LEU A 40 -3.43 10.33 -0.25
C LEU A 40 -2.79 9.44 -1.34
N THR A 41 -3.38 8.28 -1.60
CA THR A 41 -2.93 7.32 -2.61
C THR A 41 -2.91 7.94 -4.00
N ALA A 42 -4.00 8.59 -4.40
CA ALA A 42 -4.12 9.24 -5.69
C ALA A 42 -3.06 10.32 -5.93
N ASN A 43 -2.90 11.23 -4.96
CA ASN A 43 -2.03 12.39 -5.13
C ASN A 43 -0.55 12.00 -5.02
N VAL A 44 -0.21 10.98 -4.22
CA VAL A 44 1.17 10.52 -4.07
C VAL A 44 1.53 9.56 -5.19
N PHE A 45 0.86 8.41 -5.29
CA PHE A 45 1.23 7.37 -6.26
C PHE A 45 0.78 7.70 -7.68
N GLY A 46 -0.21 8.58 -7.87
CA GLY A 46 -0.55 9.13 -9.18
C GLY A 46 0.56 9.96 -9.81
N ILE A 47 1.46 10.53 -9.00
CA ILE A 47 2.69 11.19 -9.47
C ILE A 47 3.84 10.19 -9.55
N LEU A 48 4.11 9.45 -8.46
CA LEU A 48 5.26 8.53 -8.38
C LEU A 48 5.27 7.47 -9.49
N LYS A 49 4.10 7.00 -9.95
CA LYS A 49 3.98 6.06 -11.08
C LYS A 49 4.62 6.55 -12.39
N ASN A 50 4.76 7.86 -12.55
CA ASN A 50 5.31 8.48 -13.76
C ASN A 50 6.79 8.86 -13.61
N LEU A 51 7.38 8.63 -12.43
CA LEU A 51 8.79 8.91 -12.17
C LEU A 51 9.63 7.65 -12.37
N ASP A 52 10.92 7.83 -12.67
CA ASP A 52 11.87 6.73 -12.69
C ASP A 52 11.91 6.06 -11.31
N PRO A 53 11.76 4.73 -11.20
CA PRO A 53 11.72 4.05 -9.92
C PRO A 53 13.03 4.19 -9.11
N LYS A 54 14.18 4.50 -9.74
CA LYS A 54 15.41 4.84 -9.00
C LYS A 54 15.27 6.14 -8.22
N VAL A 55 14.46 7.08 -8.70
CA VAL A 55 14.31 8.41 -8.09
C VAL A 55 13.51 8.34 -6.79
N TRP A 56 12.67 7.33 -6.60
CA TRP A 56 11.81 7.27 -5.42
C TRP A 56 11.71 5.88 -4.79
N LEU A 57 11.43 4.85 -5.59
CA LEU A 57 11.11 3.51 -5.09
C LEU A 57 12.34 2.87 -4.43
N ALA A 58 13.53 3.07 -5.00
CA ALA A 58 14.79 2.59 -4.43
C ALA A 58 15.02 3.12 -3.01
N SER A 59 14.76 4.41 -2.79
CA SER A 59 14.88 5.04 -1.48
C SER A 59 13.74 4.62 -0.56
N PHE A 60 12.51 4.55 -1.06
CA PHE A 60 11.36 4.10 -0.27
C PHE A 60 11.59 2.69 0.28
N LEU A 61 11.96 1.73 -0.56
CA LEU A 61 12.16 0.34 -0.14
C LEU A 61 13.34 0.19 0.83
N GLN A 62 14.45 0.91 0.60
CA GLN A 62 15.63 0.79 1.44
C GLN A 62 15.51 1.60 2.75
N ASN A 63 15.04 2.84 2.68
CA ASN A 63 15.10 3.79 3.79
C ASN A 63 13.84 3.83 4.64
N ALA A 64 12.66 3.59 4.06
CA ALA A 64 11.41 3.52 4.82
C ALA A 64 11.05 2.06 5.15
N CYS A 65 11.09 1.18 4.16
CA CYS A 65 10.70 -0.21 4.34
C CYS A 65 11.82 -1.11 4.88
N HIS A 66 13.08 -0.63 4.90
CA HIS A 66 14.24 -1.40 5.35
C HIS A 66 14.37 -2.78 4.66
N PHE A 67 14.04 -2.84 3.38
CA PHE A 67 14.40 -3.99 2.56
C PHE A 67 15.85 -3.85 2.08
N SER A 68 16.49 -4.99 1.83
CA SER A 68 17.86 -5.04 1.36
C SER A 68 17.91 -4.88 -0.17
N ARG A 69 19.07 -4.47 -0.70
CA ARG A 69 19.23 -4.30 -2.16
C ARG A 69 19.17 -5.62 -2.90
N GLU A 70 19.57 -6.70 -2.23
CA GLU A 70 19.54 -8.07 -2.75
C GLU A 70 18.11 -8.56 -3.00
N GLU A 71 17.11 -8.01 -2.31
CA GLU A 71 15.69 -8.31 -2.56
C GLU A 71 15.19 -7.67 -3.87
N PHE A 72 15.83 -6.59 -4.33
CA PHE A 72 15.44 -5.81 -5.52
C PHE A 72 16.63 -5.53 -6.47
N PRO A 73 17.37 -6.57 -6.93
CA PRO A 73 18.64 -6.38 -7.62
C PRO A 73 18.50 -5.67 -8.98
N TYR A 74 17.32 -5.69 -9.59
CA TYR A 74 17.05 -5.04 -10.87
C TYR A 74 16.71 -3.56 -10.73
N LEU A 75 16.32 -3.09 -9.53
CA LEU A 75 16.00 -1.67 -9.28
C LEU A 75 17.25 -0.78 -9.29
N TYR A 76 18.42 -1.37 -9.05
CA TYR A 76 19.70 -0.65 -8.93
C TYR A 76 20.63 -0.82 -10.14
N LYS A 77 20.28 -1.68 -11.11
CA LYS A 77 21.10 -1.92 -12.30
C LYS A 77 20.83 -0.87 -13.38
N ASP A 78 21.87 -0.47 -14.11
CA ASP A 78 21.73 0.41 -15.27
C ASP A 78 21.34 -0.44 -16.48
N GLY A 79 20.11 -0.30 -16.95
CA GLY A 79 19.60 -1.07 -18.09
C GLY A 79 18.14 -1.45 -17.94
N ASN A 80 17.30 -0.73 -18.69
CA ASN A 80 15.91 -1.00 -19.05
C ASN A 80 14.97 -1.56 -17.95
N TYR A 81 14.17 -0.67 -17.35
CA TYR A 81 13.03 -0.98 -16.47
C TYR A 81 11.77 -1.36 -17.25
N SER A 82 11.90 -2.19 -18.29
CA SER A 82 10.77 -2.55 -19.15
C SER A 82 9.59 -3.21 -18.39
N GLU A 83 9.81 -3.63 -17.14
CA GLU A 83 8.82 -4.25 -16.26
C GLU A 83 8.57 -3.45 -14.95
N PHE A 84 8.71 -2.12 -14.99
CA PHE A 84 8.22 -1.26 -13.90
C PHE A 84 6.81 -0.77 -14.22
N SER A 85 5.87 -1.06 -13.33
CA SER A 85 4.51 -0.51 -13.40
C SER A 85 3.97 -0.20 -12.01
N VAL A 86 3.11 0.80 -11.91
CA VAL A 86 2.36 1.12 -10.69
C VAL A 86 0.90 1.24 -11.08
N LEU A 87 0.10 0.31 -10.59
CA LEU A 87 -1.33 0.22 -10.80
C LEU A 87 -2.03 0.67 -9.51
N LEU A 88 -2.99 1.58 -9.63
CA LEU A 88 -3.78 2.07 -8.49
C LEU A 88 -5.14 1.41 -8.52
N TRP A 89 -5.66 1.04 -7.35
CA TRP A 89 -6.94 0.32 -7.23
C TRP A 89 -6.99 -0.90 -8.14
N HIS A 90 -5.93 -1.72 -8.07
CA HIS A 90 -5.75 -2.87 -8.95
C HIS A 90 -6.58 -4.06 -8.46
N ASP A 91 -7.48 -4.55 -9.30
CA ASP A 91 -8.29 -5.72 -8.98
C ASP A 91 -7.43 -6.98 -8.94
N LEU A 92 -7.44 -7.66 -7.79
CA LEU A 92 -6.89 -8.99 -7.65
C LEU A 92 -7.95 -10.00 -8.07
N ASP A 93 -7.52 -11.07 -8.73
CA ASP A 93 -8.39 -12.20 -9.08
C ASP A 93 -9.30 -12.60 -7.92
N GLN A 94 -10.59 -12.66 -8.20
CA GLN A 94 -11.54 -13.27 -7.28
C GLN A 94 -11.22 -14.77 -7.17
N PRO A 95 -11.27 -15.35 -5.96
CA PRO A 95 -11.32 -16.81 -5.84
C PRO A 95 -12.51 -17.35 -6.63
N PRO A 96 -12.51 -18.65 -6.96
CA PRO A 96 -13.68 -19.33 -7.51
C PRO A 96 -14.92 -19.25 -6.62
N SER A 97 -14.76 -18.92 -5.33
CA SER A 97 -15.85 -18.88 -4.37
C SER A 97 -16.76 -17.68 -4.61
N ARG A 98 -18.03 -17.96 -4.87
CA ARG A 98 -19.12 -16.95 -4.96
C ARG A 98 -19.38 -16.21 -3.65
N LEU A 99 -18.62 -16.53 -2.60
CA LEU A 99 -18.86 -16.10 -1.22
C LEU A 99 -17.94 -14.97 -0.78
N GLU A 100 -16.96 -14.55 -1.59
CA GLU A 100 -16.10 -13.41 -1.26
C GLU A 100 -16.18 -12.30 -2.31
N GLY A 101 -16.43 -11.07 -1.86
CA GLY A 101 -16.36 -9.89 -2.72
C GLY A 101 -14.95 -9.65 -3.29
N PRO A 102 -14.82 -8.83 -4.37
CA PRO A 102 -13.54 -8.51 -4.97
C PRO A 102 -12.53 -7.97 -3.94
N THR A 103 -11.25 -8.32 -4.14
CA THR A 103 -10.15 -7.68 -3.42
C THR A 103 -9.46 -6.74 -4.39
N GLN A 104 -9.37 -5.47 -4.02
CA GLN A 104 -8.68 -4.46 -4.77
C GLN A 104 -7.48 -4.00 -3.95
N ALA A 105 -6.30 -3.92 -4.56
CA ALA A 105 -5.11 -3.39 -3.95
C ALA A 105 -5.04 -1.87 -4.19
N ASP A 106 -4.82 -1.08 -3.15
CA ASP A 106 -4.71 0.39 -3.29
C ASP A 106 -3.58 0.77 -4.25
N VAL A 107 -2.41 0.13 -4.10
CA VAL A 107 -1.30 0.22 -5.04
C VAL A 107 -0.70 -1.16 -5.28
N PHE A 108 -0.50 -1.50 -6.55
CA PHE A 108 0.24 -2.67 -6.98
C PHE A 108 1.46 -2.21 -7.79
N ILE A 109 2.67 -2.45 -7.27
CA ILE A 109 3.92 -2.11 -7.92
C ILE A 109 4.53 -3.39 -8.49
N GLU A 110 4.73 -3.39 -9.79
CA GLU A 110 5.39 -4.46 -10.51
C GLU A 110 6.84 -4.07 -10.79
N LEU A 111 7.75 -5.00 -10.50
CA LEU A 111 9.15 -4.98 -10.90
C LEU A 111 9.47 -6.29 -11.59
N ARG A 112 10.62 -6.36 -12.25
CA ARG A 112 11.08 -7.58 -12.94
C ARG A 112 11.10 -8.84 -12.06
N ASN A 113 11.52 -8.70 -10.80
CA ASN A 113 11.65 -9.83 -9.87
C ASN A 113 10.68 -9.78 -8.69
N ALA A 114 9.82 -8.77 -8.62
CA ALA A 114 8.99 -8.54 -7.45
C ALA A 114 7.62 -7.97 -7.82
N ALA A 115 6.62 -8.36 -7.05
CA ALA A 115 5.32 -7.72 -6.99
C ALA A 115 5.12 -7.19 -5.57
N ILE A 116 4.78 -5.92 -5.44
CA ILE A 116 4.62 -5.26 -4.15
C ILE A 116 3.20 -4.75 -4.06
N LEU A 117 2.43 -5.25 -3.10
CA LEU A 117 1.11 -4.72 -2.77
C LEU A 117 1.29 -3.72 -1.64
N VAL A 118 0.84 -2.48 -1.86
CA VAL A 118 0.76 -1.45 -0.82
C VAL A 118 -0.69 -1.21 -0.46
N GLU A 119 -1.03 -1.45 0.80
CA GLU A 119 -2.29 -1.05 1.41
C GLU A 119 -2.10 0.32 2.05
N CYS A 120 -2.87 1.29 1.61
CA CYS A 120 -2.82 2.66 2.08
C CYS A 120 -3.92 2.89 3.13
N LYS A 121 -3.55 3.56 4.21
CA LYS A 121 -4.49 3.95 5.26
C LYS A 121 -4.28 5.43 5.60
N GLY A 122 -5.38 6.15 5.70
CA GLY A 122 -5.42 7.50 6.24
C GLY A 122 -5.38 7.40 7.76
N LEU A 123 -6.46 7.85 8.41
CA LEU A 123 -6.64 7.76 9.86
C LEU A 123 -7.32 6.46 10.33
N ALA A 124 -7.90 5.69 9.43
CA ALA A 124 -8.61 4.46 9.79
C ALA A 124 -7.61 3.34 10.14
N PRO A 125 -7.86 2.56 11.21
CA PRO A 125 -7.09 1.36 11.48
C PRO A 125 -7.42 0.27 10.45
N LEU A 126 -6.53 -0.72 10.30
CA LEU A 126 -6.89 -1.92 9.55
C LEU A 126 -7.96 -2.70 10.30
N GLN A 127 -8.99 -3.12 9.58
CA GLN A 127 -10.08 -3.87 10.20
C GLN A 127 -9.60 -5.29 10.52
N LYS A 128 -9.61 -5.65 11.80
CA LYS A 128 -9.28 -7.00 12.28
C LYS A 128 -10.35 -8.03 11.94
N ARG A 129 -11.53 -7.56 11.55
CA ARG A 129 -12.70 -8.36 11.22
C ARG A 129 -13.43 -7.70 10.06
N VAL A 130 -13.22 -8.25 8.87
CA VAL A 130 -13.98 -7.93 7.66
C VAL A 130 -14.76 -9.18 7.28
N SER A 131 -16.08 -9.06 7.14
CA SER A 131 -16.88 -10.16 6.61
C SER A 131 -16.61 -10.29 5.11
N THR A 132 -16.38 -11.51 4.66
CA THR A 132 -16.24 -11.81 3.23
C THR A 132 -17.59 -12.09 2.56
N ASP A 133 -18.64 -12.32 3.35
CA ASP A 133 -20.00 -12.68 2.93
C ASP A 133 -21.02 -11.71 3.54
N ASP A 134 -22.09 -11.39 2.80
CA ASP A 134 -23.22 -10.57 3.25
C ASP A 134 -24.12 -11.31 4.25
N ARG A 135 -23.89 -12.61 4.47
CA ARG A 135 -24.51 -13.41 5.54
C ARG A 135 -23.86 -13.08 6.89
N GLU A 136 -24.18 -11.88 7.37
CA GLU A 136 -23.77 -11.32 8.66
C GLU A 136 -24.09 -12.29 9.81
N GLY A 137 -23.11 -13.08 10.27
CA GLY A 137 -23.31 -13.84 11.50
C GLY A 137 -22.34 -14.98 11.78
N ASP A 138 -21.75 -15.63 10.77
CA ASP A 138 -20.86 -16.77 11.01
C ASP A 138 -19.39 -16.31 11.11
N PRO A 139 -18.73 -16.48 12.28
CA PRO A 139 -17.33 -16.10 12.50
C PRO A 139 -16.34 -16.67 11.48
N ARG A 140 -16.69 -17.75 10.78
CA ARG A 140 -15.84 -18.34 9.73
C ARG A 140 -15.67 -17.46 8.50
N PHE A 141 -16.58 -16.52 8.24
CA PHE A 141 -16.50 -15.58 7.12
C PHE A 141 -15.78 -14.27 7.45
N TRP A 142 -15.38 -14.10 8.72
CA TRP A 142 -14.64 -12.93 9.15
C TRP A 142 -13.14 -13.15 9.02
N TRP A 143 -12.46 -12.20 8.41
CA TRP A 143 -11.01 -12.24 8.24
C TRP A 143 -10.39 -10.89 8.61
N ASP A 144 -9.21 -10.93 9.21
CA ASP A 144 -8.31 -9.80 9.28
C ASP A 144 -7.98 -9.27 7.87
N GLN A 145 -8.23 -7.98 7.63
CA GLN A 145 -8.06 -7.34 6.33
C GLN A 145 -6.63 -7.48 5.80
N ALA A 146 -5.62 -7.34 6.65
CA ALA A 146 -4.23 -7.43 6.24
C ALA A 146 -3.91 -8.86 5.77
N VAL A 147 -4.34 -9.86 6.54
CA VAL A 147 -4.11 -11.27 6.17
C VAL A 147 -4.84 -11.61 4.87
N ARG A 148 -6.07 -11.12 4.68
CA ARG A 148 -6.80 -11.26 3.41
C ARG A 148 -6.00 -10.68 2.25
N SER A 149 -5.54 -9.43 2.35
CA SER A 149 -4.75 -8.78 1.29
C SER A 149 -3.43 -9.50 1.02
N ILE A 150 -2.73 -9.97 2.06
CA ILE A 150 -1.48 -10.75 1.94
C ILE A 150 -1.73 -12.04 1.15
N VAL A 151 -2.73 -12.82 1.54
CA VAL A 151 -3.01 -14.12 0.89
C VAL A 151 -3.46 -13.91 -0.56
N ARG A 152 -4.36 -12.94 -0.80
CA ARG A 152 -4.86 -12.62 -2.15
C ARG A 152 -3.72 -12.12 -3.05
N GLY A 153 -2.93 -11.18 -2.57
CA GLY A 153 -1.78 -10.64 -3.29
C GLY A 153 -0.73 -11.71 -3.59
N TYR A 154 -0.45 -12.60 -2.65
CA TYR A 154 0.46 -13.73 -2.86
C TYR A 154 -0.06 -14.66 -3.96
N PHE A 155 -1.32 -15.08 -3.91
CA PHE A 155 -1.92 -15.94 -4.91
C PHE A 155 -1.94 -15.33 -6.30
N TYR A 156 -2.41 -14.09 -6.39
CA TYR A 156 -2.39 -13.31 -7.62
C TYR A 156 -0.98 -13.28 -8.21
N THR A 157 0.02 -13.03 -7.35
CA THR A 157 1.42 -13.00 -7.77
C THR A 157 1.90 -14.35 -8.31
N ARG A 158 1.57 -15.46 -7.63
CA ARG A 158 1.98 -16.80 -8.07
C ARG A 158 1.33 -17.20 -9.39
N LYS A 159 0.06 -16.83 -9.59
CA LYS A 159 -0.72 -17.17 -10.79
C LYS A 159 -0.29 -16.38 -12.02
N HIS A 160 -0.07 -15.08 -11.86
CA HIS A 160 0.23 -14.18 -12.99
C HIS A 160 1.71 -13.92 -13.20
N PHE A 161 2.55 -14.15 -12.17
CA PHE A 161 3.98 -13.86 -12.20
C PHE A 161 4.79 -15.01 -11.57
N GLU A 162 4.91 -16.12 -12.29
CA GLU A 162 5.49 -17.40 -11.81
C GLU A 162 6.81 -17.30 -11.02
N ARG A 163 7.63 -16.28 -11.28
CA ARG A 163 8.96 -16.10 -10.70
C ARG A 163 9.14 -14.83 -9.85
N LYS A 164 8.09 -14.02 -9.65
CA LYS A 164 8.21 -12.80 -8.84
C LYS A 164 8.07 -13.10 -7.35
N ASN A 165 8.89 -12.43 -6.55
CA ASN A 165 8.73 -12.41 -5.10
C ASN A 165 7.57 -11.47 -4.74
N PHE A 166 6.71 -11.89 -3.83
CA PHE A 166 5.63 -11.05 -3.34
C PHE A 166 6.07 -10.27 -2.09
N PHE A 167 5.72 -8.99 -2.00
CA PHE A 167 5.94 -8.15 -0.83
C PHE A 167 4.64 -7.43 -0.48
N PHE A 168 4.42 -7.19 0.82
CA PHE A 168 3.24 -6.49 1.30
C PHE A 168 3.66 -5.34 2.21
N ILE A 169 3.18 -4.14 1.90
CA ILE A 169 3.50 -2.93 2.65
C ILE A 169 2.19 -2.30 3.10
N VAL A 170 2.11 -1.91 4.37
CA VAL A 170 1.06 -1.01 4.85
C VAL A 170 1.64 0.38 5.03
N LEU A 171 1.00 1.38 4.42
CA LEU A 171 1.37 2.79 4.51
C LEU A 171 0.27 3.55 5.25
N SER A 172 0.52 3.96 6.50
CA SER A 172 -0.51 4.52 7.39
C SER A 172 -0.15 5.91 7.93
N MET A 173 -1.15 6.77 8.23
CA MET A 173 -0.90 8.05 8.91
C MET A 173 -0.73 7.87 10.42
N ASN A 174 -1.30 6.81 11.00
CA ASN A 174 -1.25 6.56 12.43
C ASN A 174 0.06 5.89 12.86
N GLU A 175 0.32 5.89 14.16
CA GLU A 175 1.40 5.10 14.73
C GLU A 175 1.25 3.62 14.39
N LYS A 176 2.37 2.88 14.35
CA LYS A 176 2.36 1.42 14.22
C LYS A 176 1.35 0.89 15.23
N GLU A 177 0.26 0.32 14.75
CA GLU A 177 -0.71 -0.30 15.63
C GLU A 177 0.08 -1.36 16.43
N ASN A 178 -0.02 -1.37 17.77
CA ASN A 178 0.73 -2.34 18.61
C ASN A 178 0.47 -3.79 18.16
N THR A 179 -0.66 -4.01 17.50
CA THR A 179 -1.08 -5.27 16.87
C THR A 179 -0.30 -5.63 15.61
N PHE A 180 0.34 -4.70 14.89
CA PHE A 180 1.07 -5.01 13.66
C PHE A 180 2.22 -6.00 13.86
N THR A 181 2.88 -5.97 15.02
CA THR A 181 3.94 -6.94 15.36
C THR A 181 3.49 -8.39 15.23
N GLN A 182 2.17 -8.64 15.30
CA GLN A 182 1.59 -9.96 15.13
C GLN A 182 1.84 -10.56 13.74
N TYR A 183 1.94 -9.74 12.68
CA TYR A 183 2.14 -10.24 11.32
C TYR A 183 3.61 -10.55 11.01
N PHE A 184 4.55 -10.05 11.84
CA PHE A 184 5.94 -10.49 11.81
C PHE A 184 6.13 -11.88 12.42
N ASN A 185 5.21 -12.31 13.28
CA ASN A 185 5.20 -13.65 13.81
C ASN A 185 4.55 -14.60 12.81
N TRP A 186 5.38 -15.33 12.06
CA TRP A 186 4.91 -16.28 11.05
C TRP A 186 3.95 -17.34 11.61
N ARG A 187 4.05 -17.73 12.89
CA ARG A 187 3.13 -18.69 13.51
C ARG A 187 1.73 -18.13 13.62
N ARG A 188 1.61 -16.84 13.98
CA ARG A 188 0.32 -16.16 14.08
C ARG A 188 -0.29 -15.90 12.71
N LEU A 189 0.53 -15.56 11.72
CA LEU A 189 0.09 -15.49 10.32
C LEU A 189 -0.41 -16.86 9.84
N LYS A 190 0.35 -17.93 10.12
CA LYS A 190 -0.04 -19.31 9.82
C LYS A 190 -1.38 -19.67 10.46
N GLU A 191 -1.57 -19.44 11.75
CA GLU A 191 -2.84 -19.73 12.43
C GLU A 191 -4.03 -19.05 11.76
N GLN A 192 -3.87 -17.78 11.34
CA GLN A 192 -4.93 -17.04 10.63
C GLN A 192 -5.18 -17.63 9.23
N VAL A 193 -4.12 -17.98 8.50
CA VAL A 193 -4.21 -18.65 7.20
C VAL A 193 -4.86 -20.01 7.34
N GLU A 194 -4.42 -20.88 8.26
CA GLU A 194 -4.97 -22.21 8.47
C GLU A 194 -6.44 -22.18 8.90
N ASN A 195 -6.80 -21.25 9.79
CA ASN A 195 -8.17 -21.12 10.26
C ASN A 195 -9.15 -20.71 9.14
N ARG A 196 -8.70 -19.96 8.14
CA ARG A 196 -9.55 -19.53 7.02
C ARG A 196 -9.37 -20.40 5.79
N VAL A 197 -8.15 -20.51 5.28
CA VAL A 197 -7.80 -21.19 4.03
C VAL A 197 -7.95 -22.69 4.12
N LEU A 198 -7.52 -23.35 5.22
CA LEU A 198 -7.60 -24.82 5.29
C LEU A 198 -8.98 -25.34 5.70
N LYS A 199 -9.83 -24.48 6.28
CA LYS A 199 -11.23 -24.80 6.63
C LYS A 199 -12.21 -24.50 5.49
N ASP A 200 -11.81 -23.69 4.52
CA ASP A 200 -12.55 -23.42 3.29
C ASP A 200 -12.04 -24.36 2.19
N LEU A 201 -12.90 -25.27 1.69
CA LEU A 201 -12.50 -26.30 0.72
C LEU A 201 -11.93 -25.71 -0.57
N GLU A 202 -12.48 -24.59 -1.05
CA GLU A 202 -12.05 -24.00 -2.32
C GLU A 202 -10.73 -23.25 -2.18
N LEU A 203 -10.50 -22.59 -1.04
CA LEU A 203 -9.20 -21.95 -0.75
C LEU A 203 -8.14 -22.98 -0.40
N ARG A 204 -8.51 -24.09 0.25
CA ARG A 204 -7.63 -25.19 0.62
C ARG A 204 -6.99 -25.83 -0.60
N ASP A 205 -7.75 -26.06 -1.66
CA ASP A 205 -7.24 -26.68 -2.88
C ASP A 205 -6.33 -25.73 -3.67
N ALA A 206 -6.47 -24.42 -3.46
CA ALA A 206 -5.55 -23.42 -4.00
C ALA A 206 -4.24 -23.32 -3.20
N PHE A 207 -4.24 -23.60 -1.89
CA PHE A 207 -3.08 -23.40 -1.00
C PHE A 207 -2.34 -24.71 -0.72
N PRO A 208 -1.09 -24.88 -1.18
CA PRO A 208 -0.33 -26.11 -0.93
C PRO A 208 -0.02 -26.28 0.56
N LYS A 209 -0.63 -27.28 1.22
CA LYS A 209 -0.54 -27.51 2.67
C LYS A 209 0.89 -27.67 3.19
N ASP A 210 1.70 -28.46 2.49
CA ASP A 210 3.09 -28.75 2.88
C ASP A 210 4.00 -27.51 2.75
N TYR A 211 3.51 -26.45 2.10
CA TYR A 211 4.22 -25.20 1.90
C TYR A 211 3.67 -24.05 2.75
N VAL A 212 2.55 -24.21 3.48
CA VAL A 212 1.95 -23.13 4.30
C VAL A 212 2.96 -22.55 5.27
N ASP A 213 3.72 -23.41 5.95
CA ASP A 213 4.73 -22.99 6.93
C ASP A 213 5.82 -22.14 6.28
N ASP A 214 6.38 -22.61 5.17
CA ASP A 214 7.48 -21.94 4.48
C ASP A 214 7.02 -20.67 3.77
N ILE A 215 5.79 -20.67 3.24
CA ILE A 215 5.13 -19.49 2.70
C ILE A 215 4.93 -18.47 3.82
N CYS A 216 4.37 -18.84 4.97
CA CYS A 216 4.14 -17.92 6.08
C CYS A 216 5.45 -17.37 6.66
N LYS A 217 6.50 -18.21 6.79
CA LYS A 217 7.85 -17.78 7.20
C LYS A 217 8.46 -16.81 6.20
N LYS A 218 8.28 -17.06 4.90
CA LYS A 218 8.76 -16.17 3.84
C LYS A 218 8.00 -14.84 3.87
N LEU A 219 6.68 -14.88 3.88
CA LEU A 219 5.80 -13.72 3.92
C LEU A 219 6.05 -12.84 5.14
N SER A 220 6.24 -13.42 6.32
CA SER A 220 6.51 -12.64 7.55
C SER A 220 7.78 -11.78 7.44
N ARG A 221 8.74 -12.17 6.58
CA ARG A 221 9.96 -11.39 6.28
C ARG A 221 9.75 -10.34 5.17
N GLN A 222 8.68 -10.46 4.40
CA GLN A 222 8.35 -9.61 3.25
C GLN A 222 7.21 -8.60 3.55
N ILE A 223 6.68 -8.60 4.77
CA ILE A 223 5.68 -7.66 5.25
C ILE A 223 6.38 -6.45 5.88
N ARG A 224 5.91 -5.23 5.60
CA ARG A 224 6.35 -3.99 6.25
C ARG A 224 5.18 -3.09 6.61
N TRP A 225 5.33 -2.33 7.68
CA TRP A 225 4.42 -1.25 8.03
C TRP A 225 5.25 0.00 8.24
N VAL A 226 4.88 1.01 7.49
CA VAL A 226 5.59 2.27 7.39
C VAL A 226 4.58 3.41 7.48
N LYS A 227 5.04 4.55 7.98
CA LYS A 227 4.24 5.76 8.01
C LYS A 227 4.36 6.51 6.69
N TRP A 228 3.35 7.31 6.35
CA TRP A 228 3.49 8.31 5.27
C TRP A 228 4.66 9.27 5.51
N THR A 229 5.00 9.54 6.78
CA THR A 229 6.19 10.32 7.15
C THR A 229 7.48 9.61 6.78
N ASP A 230 7.54 8.28 6.86
CA ASP A 230 8.72 7.51 6.48
C ASP A 230 8.93 7.57 4.96
N LEU A 231 7.84 7.48 4.17
CA LEU A 231 7.90 7.73 2.73
C LEU A 231 8.38 9.15 2.42
N LYS A 232 7.83 10.17 3.11
CA LYS A 232 8.27 11.57 2.95
C LYS A 232 9.78 11.72 3.19
N GLU A 233 10.28 11.18 4.30
CA GLU A 233 11.71 11.21 4.63
C GLU A 233 12.57 10.44 3.62
N ALA A 234 12.08 9.30 3.13
CA ALA A 234 12.75 8.56 2.07
C ALA A 234 12.85 9.39 0.79
N LEU A 235 11.76 10.06 0.36
CA LEU A 235 11.76 10.93 -0.80
C LEU A 235 12.76 12.09 -0.65
N GLN A 236 12.83 12.72 0.53
CA GLN A 236 13.80 13.78 0.85
C GLN A 236 15.26 13.30 0.78
N LYS A 237 15.53 12.04 1.12
CA LYS A 237 16.88 11.44 1.00
C LYS A 237 17.27 11.17 -0.46
N THR A 238 16.30 10.88 -1.32
CA THR A 238 16.53 10.66 -2.75
C THR A 238 16.73 11.95 -3.52
N SER A 239 16.17 13.06 -3.05
CA SER A 239 16.21 14.35 -3.71
C SER A 239 17.55 15.08 -3.60
N PHE A 240 18.71 14.44 -3.84
CA PHE A 240 20.01 15.15 -3.93
C PHE A 240 21.05 14.48 -4.86
N ASN A 241 20.64 14.15 -6.09
CA ASN A 241 21.59 14.15 -7.21
C ASN A 241 21.10 15.19 -8.23
N GLU A 242 21.30 16.47 -7.93
CA GLU A 242 21.05 17.62 -8.84
C GLU A 242 21.91 17.58 -10.13
N LYS A 243 22.71 16.53 -10.32
CA LYS A 243 23.53 16.31 -11.51
C LYS A 243 22.83 15.32 -12.45
N GLY A 244 22.48 15.78 -13.65
CA GLY A 244 21.98 14.95 -14.76
C GLY A 244 20.50 15.16 -15.12
N GLY A 245 19.94 14.22 -15.89
CA GLY A 245 18.60 14.30 -16.51
C GLY A 245 17.39 14.13 -15.57
N PHE A 246 17.61 13.97 -14.26
CA PHE A 246 16.52 13.75 -13.28
C PHE A 246 16.01 15.03 -12.60
N LYS A 247 16.58 16.21 -12.92
CA LYS A 247 16.25 17.49 -12.28
C LYS A 247 14.74 17.80 -12.25
N THR A 248 14.02 17.52 -13.34
CA THR A 248 12.57 17.74 -13.41
C THR A 248 11.79 16.76 -12.52
N GLN A 249 12.26 15.53 -12.36
CA GLN A 249 11.63 14.53 -11.49
C GLN A 249 11.83 14.86 -10.01
N SER A 250 12.97 15.47 -9.65
CA SER A 250 13.23 15.93 -8.29
C SER A 250 12.21 16.98 -7.82
N GLN A 251 11.73 17.85 -8.72
CA GLN A 251 10.68 18.82 -8.38
C GLN A 251 9.37 18.11 -8.04
N PHE A 252 8.98 17.07 -8.80
CA PHE A 252 7.78 16.28 -8.48
C PHE A 252 7.89 15.55 -7.14
N CYS A 253 9.06 15.02 -6.79
CA CYS A 253 9.29 14.48 -5.45
C CYS A 253 9.15 15.54 -4.36
N LYS A 254 9.64 16.76 -4.60
CA LYS A 254 9.49 17.89 -3.66
C LYS A 254 8.02 18.26 -3.47
N ASP A 255 7.25 18.33 -4.55
CA ASP A 255 5.81 18.62 -4.49
C ASP A 255 5.07 17.58 -3.64
N ILE A 256 5.42 16.29 -3.77
CA ILE A 256 4.88 15.21 -2.93
C ILE A 256 5.31 15.38 -1.46
N VAL A 257 6.57 15.73 -1.21
CA VAL A 257 7.08 15.96 0.16
C VAL A 257 6.32 17.09 0.83
N ASP A 258 6.13 18.22 0.14
CA ASP A 258 5.40 19.39 0.64
C ASP A 258 3.92 19.04 0.90
N TYR A 259 3.33 18.24 0.01
CA TYR A 259 1.98 17.70 0.19
C TYR A 259 1.85 16.80 1.43
N LEU A 260 2.76 15.83 1.61
CA LEU A 260 2.76 14.95 2.77
C LEU A 260 3.03 15.70 4.08
N GLU A 261 3.88 16.73 4.05
CA GLU A 261 4.13 17.63 5.16
C GLU A 261 2.85 18.36 5.59
N LEU A 262 2.10 18.92 4.63
CA LEU A 262 0.81 19.55 4.88
C LEU A 262 -0.19 18.55 5.51
N LYS A 263 -0.30 17.35 4.94
CA LYS A 263 -1.24 16.32 5.41
C LYS A 263 -0.90 15.82 6.80
N THR A 264 0.38 15.66 7.10
CA THR A 264 0.85 15.26 8.44
C THR A 264 0.52 16.33 9.48
N LYS A 265 0.70 17.62 9.15
CA LYS A 265 0.31 18.73 10.04
C LYS A 265 -1.20 18.79 10.27
N LEU A 266 -2.01 18.57 9.24
CA LEU A 266 -3.46 18.51 9.38
C LEU A 266 -3.89 17.35 10.29
N CYS A 267 -3.28 16.17 10.10
CA CYS A 267 -3.50 15.00 10.94
C CYS A 267 -3.18 15.26 12.42
N SER A 268 -2.04 15.89 12.73
CA SER A 268 -1.67 16.18 14.13
C SER A 268 -2.61 17.19 14.80
N LEU A 269 -3.05 18.21 14.06
CA LEU A 269 -4.04 19.19 14.54
C LEU A 269 -5.41 18.55 14.84
N MET A 270 -5.79 17.52 14.08
CA MET A 270 -7.05 16.79 14.28
C MET A 270 -6.98 15.78 15.44
N GLY A 271 -5.84 15.11 15.62
CA GLY A 271 -5.62 14.18 16.74
C GLY A 271 -5.77 14.84 18.12
N THR A 272 -5.54 16.15 18.23
CA THR A 272 -5.78 16.95 19.44
C THR A 272 -7.24 17.33 19.71
N ARG A 273 -8.18 17.11 18.78
CA ARG A 273 -9.58 17.60 18.91
C ARG A 273 -10.68 16.56 18.70
N GLU A 274 -10.42 15.41 18.10
CA GLU A 274 -11.49 14.47 17.68
C GLU A 274 -11.51 13.10 18.36
N PHE A 275 -10.79 12.90 19.48
CA PHE A 275 -10.92 11.70 20.33
C PHE A 275 -11.58 11.97 21.69
N GLN A 276 -12.26 13.12 21.85
CA GLN A 276 -13.20 13.39 22.95
C GLN A 276 -14.64 13.45 22.42
N VAL A 277 -15.11 12.37 21.78
CA VAL A 277 -16.55 12.03 21.70
C VAL A 277 -16.67 10.52 21.68
#